data_AF-A0A240EEV6-F1
#
_entry.id   AF-A0A240EEV6-F1
#
_cell.length_a   1.000
_cell.length_b   1.000
_cell.length_c   1.000
_cell.angle_alpha   90.00
_cell.angle_beta   90.00
_cell.angle_gamma   90.00
#
_symmetry.space_group_name_H-M   'P 1'
#
loop_
_entity.id
_entity.type
_entity.pdbx_description
1 polymer ?
#
loop_
_entity_poly.entity_id
_entity_poly.type
_entity_poly.pdbx_seq_one_letter_code
_entity_poly.pdbx_strand_id
1 'polypeptide(L)'
;MAPMTIQSAFFDGGVTQEMVDYYASRSGDAGAIIVESAFVENYGRAFPGALGINHDSKIAGLKTLATAIKAKGSKAILQIYHAGRMANGEFNGGHQPISASPVAALRDNAETPLEMTEEQIIGMIDHFGDAVNRAILAGFDGVEIHGANTYLIQQFFSPHSNRRTDKWGGDIEKCTTFPLAILDKAKQVANSHQMPEFIIGYRFSPEEIEEPGIRFEEINLGLSIGRPMT
;
A
#
# COMPACT_ATOMS: atom_id res chain seq x y z
N MET A 1 -13.65 4.05 9.91
CA MET A 1 -12.51 3.75 10.80
C MET A 1 -11.24 3.76 9.97
N ALA A 2 -10.22 4.50 10.42
CA ALA A 2 -8.92 4.55 9.77
C ALA A 2 -8.15 3.22 9.95
N PRO A 3 -7.20 2.89 9.06
CA PRO A 3 -6.37 1.69 9.20
C PRO A 3 -5.48 1.81 10.44
N MET A 4 -5.51 0.78 11.29
CA MET A 4 -4.71 0.67 12.51
C MET A 4 -4.14 -0.73 12.58
N THR A 5 -2.83 -0.86 12.40
CA THR A 5 -2.12 -2.13 12.54
C THR A 5 -2.18 -2.64 13.97
N ILE A 6 -2.74 -3.83 14.18
CA ILE A 6 -2.86 -4.45 15.51
C ILE A 6 -1.80 -5.51 15.77
N GLN A 7 -1.01 -5.89 14.75
CA GLN A 7 0.09 -6.87 14.85
C GLN A 7 -0.36 -8.27 15.31
N SER A 8 -1.58 -8.67 14.95
CA SER A 8 -2.18 -9.96 15.37
C SER A 8 -2.34 -10.96 14.22
N ALA A 9 -1.71 -10.75 13.05
CA ALA A 9 -1.71 -11.76 12.00
C ALA A 9 -0.77 -12.93 12.34
N PHE A 10 -1.01 -14.10 11.73
CA PHE A 10 -0.08 -15.23 11.82
C PHE A 10 1.29 -14.86 11.24
N PHE A 11 2.32 -15.66 11.56
CA PHE A 11 3.70 -15.43 11.08
C PHE A 11 3.79 -15.31 9.55
N ASP A 12 2.96 -16.06 8.84
CA ASP A 12 2.89 -16.04 7.38
C ASP A 12 2.04 -14.87 6.82
N GLY A 13 1.46 -14.03 7.68
CA GLY A 13 0.54 -12.94 7.35
C GLY A 13 -0.93 -13.35 7.20
N GLY A 14 -1.31 -14.55 7.63
CA GLY A 14 -2.71 -15.01 7.63
C GLY A 14 -3.56 -14.33 8.71
N VAL A 15 -4.87 -14.21 8.44
CA VAL A 15 -5.85 -13.64 9.38
C VAL A 15 -6.04 -14.58 10.58
N THR A 16 -6.05 -14.02 11.79
CA THR A 16 -6.40 -14.73 13.04
C THR A 16 -7.83 -14.44 13.46
N GLN A 17 -8.37 -15.26 14.37
CA GLN A 17 -9.70 -15.01 14.96
C GLN A 17 -9.74 -13.68 15.73
N GLU A 18 -8.65 -13.32 16.41
CA GLU A 18 -8.53 -12.04 17.12
C GLU A 18 -8.73 -10.84 16.19
N MET A 19 -8.16 -10.88 14.99
CA MET A 19 -8.39 -9.84 13.98
C MET A 19 -9.87 -9.77 13.60
N VAL A 20 -10.50 -10.91 13.34
CA VAL A 20 -11.93 -10.98 12.97
C VAL A 20 -12.78 -10.34 14.07
N ASP A 21 -12.55 -10.72 15.33
CA ASP A 21 -13.29 -10.18 16.48
C ASP A 21 -13.04 -8.67 16.68
N TYR A 22 -11.79 -8.23 16.49
CA TYR A 22 -11.40 -6.82 16.57
C TYR A 22 -12.14 -5.96 15.55
N TYR A 23 -12.15 -6.35 14.28
CA TYR A 23 -12.82 -5.56 13.23
C TYR A 23 -14.35 -5.71 13.30
N ALA A 24 -14.87 -6.89 13.63
CA ALA A 24 -16.31 -7.12 13.79
C ALA A 24 -16.90 -6.27 14.93
N SER A 25 -16.19 -6.15 16.05
CA SER A 25 -16.65 -5.31 17.17
C SER A 25 -16.71 -3.81 16.84
N ARG A 26 -15.95 -3.35 15.84
CA ARG A 26 -15.88 -1.94 15.40
C ARG A 26 -16.77 -1.63 14.18
N SER A 27 -17.45 -2.65 13.67
CA SER A 27 -18.34 -2.53 12.51
C SER A 27 -19.77 -2.20 12.93
N GLY A 28 -20.51 -1.48 12.08
CA GLY A 28 -21.90 -1.08 12.27
C GLY A 28 -22.10 0.41 12.54
N ASP A 29 -21.21 1.04 13.32
CA ASP A 29 -21.32 2.47 13.62
C ASP A 29 -20.69 3.35 12.54
N ALA A 30 -19.56 2.90 11.98
CA ALA A 30 -18.89 3.61 10.89
C ALA A 30 -19.35 3.09 9.52
N GLY A 31 -19.59 4.00 8.57
CA GLY A 31 -19.99 3.63 7.20
C GLY A 31 -18.94 2.79 6.45
N ALA A 32 -17.66 2.94 6.80
CA ALA A 32 -16.57 2.15 6.24
C ALA A 32 -15.51 1.84 7.30
N ILE A 33 -14.93 0.64 7.20
CA ILE A 33 -13.79 0.15 7.98
C ILE A 33 -12.65 -0.10 7.00
N ILE A 34 -11.55 0.62 7.18
CA ILE A 34 -10.30 0.35 6.46
C ILE A 34 -9.46 -0.56 7.35
N VAL A 35 -9.26 -1.79 6.90
CA VAL A 35 -8.40 -2.78 7.55
C VAL A 35 -6.94 -2.34 7.44
N GLU A 36 -6.13 -2.70 8.44
CA GLU A 36 -4.70 -2.42 8.49
C GLU A 36 -3.94 -2.82 7.24
N SER A 37 -2.73 -2.25 7.12
CA SER A 37 -1.87 -2.42 5.95
C SER A 37 -1.52 -3.89 5.72
N ALA A 38 -1.97 -4.42 4.58
CA ALA A 38 -1.65 -5.76 4.10
C ALA A 38 -0.49 -5.71 3.09
N PHE A 39 0.59 -6.44 3.37
CA PHE A 39 1.76 -6.43 2.49
C PHE A 39 1.48 -7.17 1.18
N VAL A 40 1.87 -6.56 0.06
CA VAL A 40 1.68 -7.14 -1.29
C VAL A 40 2.77 -8.14 -1.67
N GLU A 41 3.90 -8.12 -0.96
CA GLU A 41 5.04 -9.03 -1.12
C GLU A 41 5.69 -9.31 0.24
N ASN A 42 6.23 -10.52 0.44
CA ASN A 42 6.88 -10.92 1.70
C ASN A 42 8.05 -10.00 2.09
N TYR A 43 8.76 -9.41 1.12
CA TYR A 43 9.93 -8.57 1.38
C TYR A 43 9.55 -7.15 1.85
N GLY A 44 8.28 -6.78 1.72
CA GLY A 44 7.74 -5.49 2.10
C GLY A 44 7.25 -5.38 3.53
N ARG A 45 7.66 -6.27 4.44
CA ARG A 45 7.19 -6.31 5.83
C ARG A 45 8.01 -5.39 6.73
N ALA A 46 7.33 -4.58 7.54
CA ALA A 46 7.97 -3.65 8.48
C ALA A 46 7.84 -4.04 9.97
N PHE A 47 6.90 -4.91 10.33
CA PHE A 47 6.55 -5.19 11.72
C PHE A 47 6.11 -6.64 11.95
N PRO A 48 6.18 -7.15 13.20
CA PRO A 48 5.68 -8.47 13.53
C PRO A 48 4.15 -8.52 13.39
N GLY A 49 3.61 -9.71 13.13
CA GLY A 49 2.17 -9.90 12.98
C GLY A 49 1.53 -9.08 11.86
N ALA A 50 2.31 -8.67 10.85
CA ALA A 50 1.80 -7.95 9.69
C ALA A 50 0.83 -8.83 8.88
N LEU A 51 -0.32 -8.26 8.51
CA LEU A 51 -1.29 -8.88 7.59
C LEU A 51 -0.70 -8.96 6.17
N GLY A 52 -0.94 -10.07 5.46
CA GLY A 52 -0.49 -10.27 4.09
C GLY A 52 -1.62 -10.43 3.09
N ILE A 53 -1.39 -9.98 1.86
CA ILE A 53 -2.24 -10.25 0.67
C ILE A 53 -1.40 -10.66 -0.56
N ASN A 54 -0.20 -11.15 -0.30
CA ASN A 54 0.80 -11.51 -1.31
C ASN A 54 0.58 -12.88 -1.96
N HIS A 55 -0.36 -13.68 -1.48
CA HIS A 55 -0.56 -15.05 -1.96
C HIS A 55 -2.03 -15.50 -1.84
N ASP A 56 -2.47 -16.40 -2.71
CA ASP A 56 -3.87 -16.85 -2.79
C ASP A 56 -4.33 -17.59 -1.53
N SER A 57 -3.41 -18.19 -0.78
CA SER A 57 -3.68 -18.80 0.53
C SER A 57 -4.26 -17.81 1.55
N LYS A 58 -4.14 -16.49 1.32
CA LYS A 58 -4.70 -15.45 2.20
C LYS A 58 -6.18 -15.20 1.96
N ILE A 59 -6.71 -15.55 0.79
CA ILE A 59 -8.07 -15.19 0.37
C ILE A 59 -9.12 -15.73 1.36
N ALA A 60 -8.98 -16.98 1.84
CA ALA A 60 -9.97 -17.58 2.73
C ALA A 60 -10.08 -16.83 4.08
N GLY A 61 -8.95 -16.54 4.73
CA GLY A 61 -8.95 -15.78 5.98
C GLY A 61 -9.41 -14.33 5.80
N LEU A 62 -8.95 -13.69 4.72
CA LEU A 62 -9.38 -12.35 4.32
C LEU A 62 -10.89 -12.28 4.05
N LYS A 63 -11.47 -13.33 3.47
CA LYS A 63 -12.92 -13.43 3.25
C LYS A 63 -13.70 -13.51 4.55
N THR A 64 -13.21 -14.26 5.53
CA THR A 64 -13.81 -14.29 6.87
C THR A 64 -13.81 -12.90 7.50
N LEU A 65 -12.69 -12.18 7.38
CA LEU A 65 -12.55 -10.82 7.91
C LEU A 65 -13.51 -9.83 7.22
N ALA A 66 -13.52 -9.79 5.89
CA ALA A 66 -14.42 -8.91 5.12
C ALA A 66 -15.89 -9.21 5.42
N THR A 67 -16.25 -10.49 5.53
CA THR A 67 -17.61 -10.93 5.87
C THR A 67 -18.03 -10.44 7.26
N ALA A 68 -17.16 -10.57 8.26
CA ALA A 68 -17.47 -10.17 9.62
C ALA A 68 -17.68 -8.65 9.75
N ILE A 69 -16.92 -7.85 8.99
CA ILE A 69 -17.11 -6.39 8.91
C ILE A 69 -18.47 -6.06 8.29
N LYS A 70 -18.74 -6.66 7.12
CA LYS A 70 -19.93 -6.38 6.32
C LYS A 70 -21.22 -6.88 6.97
N ALA A 71 -21.15 -7.89 7.84
CA ALA A 71 -22.30 -8.43 8.58
C ALA A 71 -23.02 -7.37 9.44
N LYS A 72 -22.36 -6.26 9.79
CA LYS A 72 -22.95 -5.14 10.54
C LYS A 72 -23.25 -3.91 9.68
N GLY A 73 -23.10 -3.99 8.35
CA GLY A 73 -23.47 -2.92 7.42
C GLY A 73 -22.35 -1.93 7.08
N SER A 74 -21.17 -2.03 7.70
CA SER A 74 -20.00 -1.25 7.28
C SER A 74 -19.42 -1.77 5.97
N LYS A 75 -18.92 -0.88 5.12
CA LYS A 75 -18.07 -1.25 3.99
C LYS A 75 -16.72 -1.77 4.49
N ALA A 76 -16.21 -2.85 3.90
CA ALA A 76 -14.89 -3.38 4.19
C ALA A 76 -13.90 -2.94 3.12
N ILE A 77 -12.88 -2.17 3.49
CA ILE A 77 -11.80 -1.72 2.61
C ILE A 77 -10.49 -2.28 3.15
N LEU A 78 -9.63 -2.83 2.29
CA LEU A 78 -8.32 -3.34 2.70
C LEU A 78 -7.22 -2.37 2.29
N GLN A 79 -6.42 -1.87 3.23
CA GLN A 79 -5.25 -1.07 2.88
C GLN A 79 -4.13 -1.99 2.37
N ILE A 80 -3.56 -1.70 1.19
CA ILE A 80 -2.47 -2.48 0.57
C ILE A 80 -1.19 -1.64 0.52
N TYR A 81 -0.05 -2.25 0.89
CA TYR A 81 1.21 -1.53 1.01
C TYR A 81 2.45 -2.38 0.73
N HIS A 82 3.58 -1.69 0.61
CA HIS A 82 4.92 -2.26 0.66
C HIS A 82 5.83 -1.33 1.45
N ALA A 83 6.60 -1.84 2.42
CA ALA A 83 7.41 -1.00 3.30
C ALA A 83 8.57 -0.27 2.60
N GLY A 84 9.09 -0.82 1.50
CA GLY A 84 10.26 -0.27 0.80
C GLY A 84 11.46 -0.16 1.74
N ARG A 85 12.13 1.00 1.79
CA ARG A 85 13.26 1.25 2.71
C ARG A 85 12.91 1.18 4.19
N MET A 86 11.61 1.13 4.53
CA MET A 86 11.14 0.94 5.90
C MET A 86 11.00 -0.53 6.30
N ALA A 87 11.21 -1.47 5.37
CA ALA A 87 11.22 -2.90 5.66
C ALA A 87 12.25 -3.23 6.75
N ASN A 88 11.98 -4.30 7.50
CA ASN A 88 12.82 -4.74 8.59
C ASN A 88 13.36 -6.14 8.29
N GLY A 89 14.69 -6.29 8.35
CA GLY A 89 15.43 -7.54 8.13
C GLY A 89 14.88 -8.72 8.93
N GLU A 90 14.36 -8.49 10.14
CA GLU A 90 13.80 -9.52 11.00
C GLU A 90 12.51 -10.14 10.40
N PHE A 91 11.71 -9.36 9.67
CA PHE A 91 10.39 -9.77 9.20
C PHE A 91 10.32 -10.04 7.70
N ASN A 92 11.27 -9.51 6.93
CA ASN A 92 11.36 -9.70 5.49
C ASN A 92 12.27 -10.88 5.08
N GLY A 93 12.70 -11.70 6.05
CA GLY A 93 13.57 -12.85 5.82
C GLY A 93 15.04 -12.50 5.58
N GLY A 94 15.51 -11.37 6.12
CA GLY A 94 16.89 -10.91 5.99
C GLY A 94 17.23 -10.30 4.63
N HIS A 95 16.24 -9.95 3.82
CA HIS A 95 16.46 -9.33 2.52
C HIS A 95 16.82 -7.85 2.68
N GLN A 96 17.76 -7.37 1.86
CA GLN A 96 18.06 -5.96 1.82
C GLN A 96 16.80 -5.19 1.34
N PRO A 97 16.39 -4.10 2.02
CA PRO A 97 15.24 -3.30 1.59
C PRO A 97 15.42 -2.75 0.17
N ILE A 98 14.30 -2.43 -0.49
CA ILE A 98 14.29 -1.80 -1.82
C ILE A 98 13.66 -0.40 -1.76
N SER A 99 14.04 0.48 -2.67
CA SER A 99 13.46 1.82 -2.79
C SER A 99 13.69 2.43 -4.17
N ALA A 100 13.25 3.68 -4.35
CA ALA A 100 13.48 4.44 -5.57
C ALA A 100 14.98 4.72 -5.79
N SER A 101 15.74 4.96 -4.72
CA SER A 101 17.19 5.23 -4.75
C SER A 101 17.88 4.73 -3.47
N PRO A 102 19.22 4.61 -3.43
CA PRO A 102 19.96 4.08 -2.28
C PRO A 102 20.11 5.13 -1.17
N VAL A 103 18.97 5.61 -0.64
CA VAL A 103 18.89 6.60 0.44
C VAL A 103 18.25 5.95 1.66
N ALA A 104 19.04 5.68 2.69
CA ALA A 104 18.56 5.14 3.96
C ALA A 104 17.49 6.06 4.59
N ALA A 105 16.55 5.46 5.33
CA ALA A 105 15.61 6.23 6.12
C ALA A 105 16.33 6.95 7.28
N LEU A 106 15.84 8.13 7.68
CA LEU A 106 16.39 8.89 8.80
C LEU A 106 15.92 8.32 10.14
N ARG A 107 16.32 7.09 10.44
CA ARG A 107 16.07 6.38 11.69
C ARG A 107 17.27 5.52 12.07
N ASP A 108 17.40 5.22 13.34
CA ASP A 108 18.48 4.37 13.85
C ASP A 108 18.47 3.00 13.16
N ASN A 109 19.66 2.54 12.78
CA ASN A 109 19.89 1.23 12.16
C ASN A 109 19.15 1.01 10.82
N ALA A 110 18.74 2.08 10.11
CA ALA A 110 18.20 1.93 8.77
C ALA A 110 19.27 1.42 7.80
N GLU A 111 18.98 0.30 7.15
CA GLU A 111 19.78 -0.20 6.04
C GLU A 111 19.61 0.70 4.80
N THR A 112 20.70 0.86 4.04
CA THR A 112 20.62 1.49 2.73
C THR A 112 19.87 0.57 1.78
N PRO A 113 18.74 1.00 1.19
CA PRO A 113 17.98 0.16 0.28
C PRO A 113 18.70 -0.02 -1.06
N LEU A 114 18.38 -1.09 -1.77
CA LEU A 114 18.72 -1.25 -3.18
C LEU A 114 17.82 -0.35 -4.03
N GLU A 115 18.41 0.30 -5.02
CA GLU A 115 17.67 0.98 -6.07
C GLU A 115 16.93 -0.05 -6.94
N MET A 116 15.61 0.08 -7.07
CA MET A 116 14.82 -0.81 -7.90
C MET A 116 15.16 -0.63 -9.39
N THR A 117 15.31 -1.74 -10.12
CA THR A 117 15.39 -1.72 -11.59
C THR A 117 14.01 -1.46 -12.21
N GLU A 118 13.97 -1.12 -13.50
CA GLU A 118 12.69 -0.95 -14.20
C GLU A 118 11.83 -2.21 -14.15
N GLU A 119 12.42 -3.39 -14.31
CA GLU A 119 11.72 -4.67 -14.22
C GLU A 119 11.13 -4.89 -12.82
N GLN A 120 11.87 -4.54 -11.77
CA GLN A 120 11.38 -4.65 -10.39
C GLN A 120 10.24 -3.66 -10.12
N ILE A 121 10.30 -2.45 -10.69
CA ILE A 121 9.23 -1.46 -10.58
C ILE A 121 7.96 -1.97 -11.25
N ILE A 122 8.07 -2.52 -12.46
CA ILE A 122 6.95 -3.13 -13.18
C ILE A 122 6.38 -4.34 -12.41
N GLY A 123 7.24 -5.23 -11.93
CA GLY A 123 6.82 -6.38 -11.12
C GLY A 123 6.12 -5.96 -9.84
N MET A 124 6.55 -4.86 -9.20
CA MET A 124 5.88 -4.32 -8.02
C MET A 124 4.48 -3.77 -8.36
N ILE A 125 4.30 -3.09 -9.51
CA ILE A 125 2.98 -2.66 -9.98
C ILE A 125 2.06 -3.88 -10.14
N ASP A 126 2.57 -4.99 -10.67
CA ASP A 126 1.82 -6.24 -10.79
C ASP A 126 1.48 -6.85 -9.41
N HIS A 127 2.39 -6.83 -8.43
CA HIS A 127 2.10 -7.27 -7.06
C HIS A 127 0.95 -6.46 -6.43
N PHE A 128 0.90 -5.14 -6.63
CA PHE A 128 -0.25 -4.33 -6.21
C PHE A 128 -1.52 -4.72 -6.95
N GLY A 129 -1.47 -4.95 -8.26
CA GLY A 129 -2.61 -5.43 -9.05
C GLY A 129 -3.15 -6.78 -8.56
N ASP A 130 -2.27 -7.73 -8.27
CA ASP A 130 -2.63 -9.03 -7.71
C ASP A 130 -3.26 -8.89 -6.31
N ALA A 131 -2.77 -7.95 -5.50
CA ALA A 131 -3.38 -7.65 -4.20
C ALA A 131 -4.82 -7.12 -4.35
N VAL A 132 -5.08 -6.25 -5.34
CA VAL A 132 -6.45 -5.81 -5.68
C VAL A 132 -7.31 -6.99 -6.12
N ASN A 133 -6.79 -7.85 -6.98
CA ASN A 133 -7.50 -9.05 -7.42
C ASN A 133 -7.88 -9.95 -6.23
N ARG A 134 -6.95 -10.22 -5.31
CA ARG A 134 -7.21 -11.03 -4.12
C ARG A 134 -8.20 -10.35 -3.16
N ALA A 135 -8.18 -9.02 -3.04
CA ALA A 135 -9.14 -8.29 -2.21
C ALA A 135 -10.57 -8.42 -2.77
N ILE A 136 -10.74 -8.33 -4.10
CA ILE A 136 -12.01 -8.58 -4.78
C ILE A 136 -12.47 -10.02 -4.53
N LEU A 137 -11.60 -11.02 -4.73
CA LEU A 137 -11.92 -12.43 -4.52
C LEU A 137 -12.26 -12.75 -3.05
N ALA A 138 -11.67 -12.02 -2.10
CA ALA A 138 -12.00 -12.09 -0.68
C ALA A 138 -13.31 -11.37 -0.32
N GLY A 139 -13.91 -10.61 -1.23
CA GLY A 139 -15.21 -9.95 -1.02
C GLY A 139 -15.15 -8.62 -0.27
N PHE A 140 -13.98 -7.96 -0.24
CA PHE A 140 -13.88 -6.57 0.18
C PHE A 140 -14.66 -5.66 -0.78
N ASP A 141 -15.18 -4.55 -0.26
CA ASP A 141 -15.85 -3.51 -1.06
C ASP A 141 -14.84 -2.56 -1.74
N GLY A 142 -13.57 -2.63 -1.35
CA GLY A 142 -12.52 -1.81 -1.94
C GLY A 142 -11.13 -2.07 -1.39
N VAL A 143 -10.16 -1.34 -1.93
CA VAL A 143 -8.80 -1.21 -1.40
C VAL A 143 -8.46 0.24 -1.12
N GLU A 144 -7.54 0.48 -0.19
CA GLU A 144 -6.82 1.74 -0.06
C GLU A 144 -5.35 1.54 -0.42
N ILE A 145 -4.86 2.26 -1.43
CA ILE A 145 -3.44 2.27 -1.81
C ILE A 145 -2.66 3.13 -0.80
N HIS A 146 -1.68 2.55 -0.13
CA HIS A 146 -0.90 3.25 0.88
C HIS A 146 0.30 4.02 0.29
N GLY A 147 0.03 5.24 -0.21
CA GLY A 147 1.01 6.21 -0.70
C GLY A 147 1.59 7.17 0.35
N ALA A 148 1.69 6.74 1.60
CA ALA A 148 1.95 7.63 2.75
C ALA A 148 2.96 7.02 3.75
N ASN A 149 3.22 7.75 4.83
CA ASN A 149 4.03 7.33 5.98
C ASN A 149 5.42 6.78 5.61
N THR A 150 6.08 7.39 4.63
CA THR A 150 7.45 7.05 4.16
C THR A 150 7.59 5.65 3.55
N TYR A 151 6.49 4.97 3.21
CA TYR A 151 6.50 3.65 2.56
C TYR A 151 6.73 3.74 1.04
N LEU A 152 6.86 2.59 0.38
CA LEU A 152 7.45 2.48 -0.97
C LEU A 152 6.88 3.48 -1.98
N ILE A 153 5.55 3.61 -2.04
CA ILE A 153 4.91 4.52 -3.00
C ILE A 153 5.27 5.99 -2.70
N GLN A 154 5.24 6.41 -1.42
CA GLN A 154 5.74 7.74 -1.03
C GLN A 154 7.23 7.87 -1.35
N GLN A 155 8.03 6.80 -1.23
CA GLN A 155 9.46 6.87 -1.49
C GLN A 155 9.79 7.22 -2.94
N PHE A 156 8.94 6.82 -3.90
CA PHE A 156 9.04 7.23 -5.31
C PHE A 156 8.53 8.65 -5.54
N PHE A 157 7.60 9.14 -4.73
CA PHE A 157 7.09 10.50 -4.88
C PHE A 157 7.99 11.56 -4.22
N SER A 158 8.58 11.21 -3.07
CA SER A 158 9.38 12.14 -2.27
C SER A 158 10.72 12.47 -2.92
N PRO A 159 11.10 13.77 -3.02
CA PRO A 159 12.43 14.18 -3.47
C PRO A 159 13.53 13.80 -2.47
N HIS A 160 13.17 13.43 -1.23
CA HIS A 160 14.14 12.97 -0.23
C HIS A 160 14.71 11.60 -0.61
N SER A 161 13.82 10.66 -0.90
CA SER A 161 14.13 9.25 -1.11
C SER A 161 14.28 8.88 -2.59
N ASN A 162 13.70 9.65 -3.50
CA ASN A 162 13.86 9.45 -4.94
C ASN A 162 14.92 10.39 -5.51
N ARG A 163 16.07 9.83 -5.87
CA ARG A 163 17.21 10.53 -6.50
C ARG A 163 17.44 10.06 -7.94
N ARG A 164 16.45 9.40 -8.53
CA ARG A 164 16.54 8.87 -9.89
C ARG A 164 16.54 9.99 -10.92
N THR A 165 17.08 9.69 -12.09
CA THR A 165 17.11 10.58 -13.26
C THR A 165 16.41 9.97 -14.49
N ASP A 166 15.69 8.86 -14.30
CA ASP A 166 14.94 8.16 -15.33
C ASP A 166 13.45 8.51 -15.28
N LYS A 167 12.58 7.77 -15.99
CA LYS A 167 11.13 8.07 -16.01
C LYS A 167 10.43 7.92 -14.65
N TRP A 168 11.09 7.34 -13.66
CA TRP A 168 10.52 7.08 -12.33
C TRP A 168 10.93 8.12 -11.28
N GLY A 169 11.74 9.12 -11.63
CA GLY A 169 12.09 10.20 -10.70
C GLY A 169 12.77 11.40 -11.36
N GLY A 170 13.04 12.42 -10.56
CA GLY A 170 13.57 13.70 -11.01
C GLY A 170 12.56 14.82 -10.80
N ASP A 171 11.93 15.29 -11.87
CA ASP A 171 10.84 16.26 -11.76
C ASP A 171 9.57 15.63 -11.16
N ILE A 172 8.65 16.49 -10.73
CA ILE A 172 7.43 16.06 -10.06
C ILE A 172 6.57 15.16 -10.95
N GLU A 173 6.51 15.42 -12.26
CA GLU A 173 5.76 14.58 -13.19
C GLU A 173 6.29 13.15 -13.19
N LYS A 174 7.62 12.96 -13.29
CA LYS A 174 8.23 11.62 -13.24
C LYS A 174 8.04 10.94 -11.89
N CYS A 175 8.17 11.68 -10.78
CA CYS A 175 7.93 11.16 -9.43
C CYS A 175 6.48 10.66 -9.22
N THR A 176 5.50 11.18 -9.97
CA THR A 176 4.12 10.68 -9.94
C THR A 176 3.89 9.41 -10.78
N THR A 177 4.83 9.01 -11.64
CA THR A 177 4.65 7.92 -12.60
C THR A 177 4.38 6.58 -11.91
N PHE A 178 5.15 6.23 -10.88
CA PHE A 178 4.97 4.97 -10.14
C PHE A 178 3.64 4.94 -9.35
N PRO A 179 3.30 5.96 -8.53
CA PRO A 179 1.98 6.04 -7.89
C PRO A 179 0.79 5.93 -8.85
N LEU A 180 0.84 6.65 -9.97
CA LEU A 180 -0.24 6.64 -10.97
C LEU A 180 -0.35 5.29 -11.68
N ALA A 181 0.78 4.65 -12.00
CA ALA A 181 0.76 3.31 -12.59
C ALA A 181 0.10 2.26 -11.67
N ILE A 182 0.33 2.34 -10.36
CA ILE A 182 -0.36 1.47 -9.38
C ILE A 182 -1.87 1.78 -9.35
N LEU A 183 -2.25 3.05 -9.34
CA LEU A 183 -3.66 3.46 -9.37
C LEU A 183 -4.37 2.96 -10.64
N ASP A 184 -3.72 3.09 -11.80
CA ASP A 184 -4.27 2.65 -13.08
C ASP A 184 -4.37 1.12 -13.15
N LYS A 185 -3.37 0.40 -12.63
CA LYS A 185 -3.44 -1.07 -12.49
C LYS A 185 -4.61 -1.49 -11.61
N ALA A 186 -4.82 -0.83 -10.46
CA ALA A 186 -5.95 -1.11 -9.58
C ALA A 186 -7.30 -0.93 -10.29
N LYS A 187 -7.47 0.17 -11.03
CA LYS A 187 -8.66 0.44 -11.85
C LYS A 187 -8.85 -0.61 -12.94
N GLN A 188 -7.78 -1.00 -13.63
CA GLN A 188 -7.81 -2.04 -14.66
C GLN A 188 -8.32 -3.37 -14.10
N VAL A 189 -7.80 -3.80 -12.94
CA VAL A 189 -8.21 -5.03 -12.28
C VAL A 189 -9.69 -4.96 -11.86
N ALA A 190 -10.12 -3.88 -11.20
CA ALA A 190 -11.52 -3.70 -10.82
C ALA A 190 -12.48 -3.75 -12.04
N ASN A 191 -12.09 -3.10 -13.15
CA ASN A 191 -12.85 -3.12 -14.40
C ASN A 191 -12.92 -4.52 -15.02
N SER A 192 -11.84 -5.30 -14.98
CA SER A 192 -11.83 -6.68 -15.50
C SER A 192 -12.77 -7.62 -14.74
N HIS A 193 -13.04 -7.35 -13.46
CA HIS A 193 -14.02 -8.05 -12.64
C HIS A 193 -15.45 -7.50 -12.79
N GLN A 194 -15.66 -6.49 -13.65
CA GLN A 194 -16.95 -5.82 -13.83
C GLN A 194 -17.50 -5.27 -12.49
N MET A 195 -16.59 -4.74 -11.66
CA MET A 195 -16.92 -4.15 -10.36
C MET A 195 -16.72 -2.63 -10.37
N PRO A 196 -17.56 -1.84 -11.08
CA PRO A 196 -17.41 -0.39 -11.17
C PRO A 196 -17.61 0.32 -9.82
N GLU A 197 -18.32 -0.32 -8.89
CA GLU A 197 -18.55 0.18 -7.53
C GLU A 197 -17.43 -0.21 -6.55
N PHE A 198 -16.38 -0.91 -7.02
CA PHE A 198 -15.24 -1.26 -6.17
C PHE A 198 -14.48 0.00 -5.77
N ILE A 199 -14.37 0.25 -4.48
CA ILE A 199 -13.77 1.48 -3.95
C ILE A 199 -12.24 1.39 -4.11
N ILE A 200 -11.66 2.40 -4.76
CA ILE A 200 -10.20 2.57 -4.83
C ILE A 200 -9.86 3.87 -4.09
N GLY A 201 -9.44 3.72 -2.84
CA GLY A 201 -8.91 4.81 -2.01
C GLY A 201 -7.42 5.00 -2.23
N TYR A 202 -6.92 6.20 -1.92
CA TYR A 202 -5.49 6.52 -1.92
C TYR A 202 -5.15 7.35 -0.68
N ARG A 203 -4.18 6.90 0.10
CA ARG A 203 -3.67 7.63 1.26
C ARG A 203 -2.33 8.25 0.92
N PHE A 204 -2.14 9.54 1.21
CA PHE A 204 -0.88 10.25 0.98
C PHE A 204 -0.47 11.09 2.19
N SER A 205 0.83 11.40 2.29
CA SER A 205 1.36 12.36 3.26
C SER A 205 1.45 13.72 2.56
N PRO A 206 0.74 14.76 3.02
CA PRO A 206 0.77 16.06 2.36
C PRO A 206 2.09 16.81 2.55
N GLU A 207 2.88 16.42 3.55
CA GLU A 207 4.17 16.98 3.88
C GLU A 207 5.10 15.88 4.40
N GLU A 208 6.40 16.12 4.33
CA GLU A 208 7.45 15.24 4.83
C GLU A 208 8.49 16.07 5.60
N ILE A 209 8.95 15.56 6.75
CA ILE A 209 9.86 16.31 7.65
C ILE A 209 11.26 16.38 7.04
N GLU A 210 11.63 15.39 6.24
CA GLU A 210 12.92 15.30 5.57
C GLU A 210 13.18 16.47 4.59
N GLU A 211 14.48 16.74 4.37
CA GLU A 211 14.96 17.85 3.54
C GLU A 211 15.95 17.35 2.46
N PRO A 212 15.73 17.61 1.16
CA PRO A 212 14.45 18.07 0.59
C PRO A 212 13.36 17.03 0.82
N GLY A 213 12.11 17.43 0.99
CA GLY A 213 10.97 16.52 1.17
C GLY A 213 9.71 17.06 0.49
N ILE A 214 8.60 16.34 0.65
CA ILE A 214 7.30 16.74 0.10
C ILE A 214 6.82 18.04 0.76
N ARG A 215 6.45 19.04 -0.03
CA ARG A 215 5.82 20.28 0.46
C ARG A 215 4.40 20.43 -0.10
N PHE A 216 3.50 21.00 0.71
CA PHE A 216 2.08 21.13 0.34
C PHE A 216 1.86 21.87 -0.99
N GLU A 217 2.69 22.87 -1.28
CA GLU A 217 2.63 23.69 -2.49
C GLU A 217 2.88 22.87 -3.77
N GLU A 218 3.71 21.83 -3.68
CA GLU A 218 4.10 20.96 -4.81
C GLU A 218 2.98 19.97 -5.16
N ILE A 219 2.15 19.57 -4.19
CA ILE A 219 1.07 18.58 -4.38
C ILE A 219 -0.03 19.08 -5.32
N ASN A 220 -0.35 20.38 -5.28
CA ASN A 220 -1.37 20.97 -6.13
C ASN A 220 -1.01 20.91 -7.62
N LEU A 221 0.29 20.91 -7.95
CA LEU A 221 0.76 20.73 -9.32
C LEU A 221 0.51 19.28 -9.79
N GLY A 222 0.90 18.28 -8.99
CA GLY A 222 0.74 16.86 -9.35
C GLY A 222 -0.71 16.37 -9.51
N LEU A 223 -1.63 16.84 -8.65
CA LEU A 223 -3.04 16.42 -8.70
C LEU A 223 -3.84 17.07 -9.85
N SER A 224 -3.37 18.19 -10.40
CA SER A 224 -4.03 18.89 -11.50
C SER A 224 -3.87 18.22 -12.86
N ILE A 225 -2.85 17.36 -13.01
CA ILE A 225 -2.46 16.70 -14.27
C ILE A 225 -3.38 15.51 -14.60
N GLY A 226 -4.21 15.08 -13.65
CA GLY A 226 -5.23 14.03 -13.84
C GLY A 226 -6.55 14.50 -14.47
N ARG A 227 -6.69 15.79 -14.84
CA ARG A 227 -7.87 16.25 -15.59
C ARG A 227 -7.70 15.89 -17.07
N PRO A 228 -8.69 15.25 -17.71
CA PRO A 228 -8.68 15.14 -19.16
C PRO A 228 -8.64 16.56 -19.74
N MET A 229 -7.69 16.81 -20.66
CA MET A 229 -7.76 18.01 -21.50
C MET A 229 -9.06 17.90 -22.32
N THR A 230 -10.05 18.71 -21.96
CA THR A 230 -11.24 18.97 -22.77
C THR A 230 -10.87 19.78 -24.01
#